data_AF-A0A832WK98-F1
#
_entry.id   AF-A0A832WK98-F1
#
_cell.length_a   1.000
_cell.length_b   1.000
_cell.length_c   1.000
_cell.angle_alpha   90.00
_cell.angle_beta   90.00
_cell.angle_gamma   90.00
#
_symmetry.space_group_name_H-M   'P 1'
#
loop_
_entity.id
_entity.type
_entity.pdbx_description
1 polymer ?
#
loop_
_entity_poly.entity_id
_entity_poly.type
_entity_poly.pdbx_seq_one_letter_code
_entity_poly.pdbx_strand_id
1 'polypeptide(L)'
;MMRFIKYHPRSNTFVIEKRAFLEEDVVLDGNVIVGQEVKFWKNLIVSGRLELGKGSIVQGNVKAESAFVCATAKVLGNIETVSELVLLDGARINIAACEGDIRVRPGCSIGSVKAGGTLELVGKVTVRKVEPLTKVIVRAEK
;
A
#
# COMPACT_ATOMS: atom_id res chain seq x y z
N MET A 1 10.42 23.31 2.93
CA MET A 1 10.27 21.98 3.57
C MET A 1 8.76 21.68 3.60
N MET A 2 8.30 20.53 3.06
CA MET A 2 6.87 20.14 2.88
C MET A 2 5.98 20.99 1.94
N ARG A 3 6.48 21.47 0.79
CA ARG A 3 5.65 22.24 -0.17
C ARG A 3 4.47 21.45 -0.77
N PHE A 4 4.53 20.12 -0.70
CA PHE A 4 3.59 19.21 -1.37
C PHE A 4 2.61 18.51 -0.43
N ILE A 5 2.65 18.79 0.88
CA ILE A 5 1.81 18.11 1.87
C ILE A 5 0.86 19.12 2.50
N LYS A 6 -0.44 18.88 2.37
CA LYS A 6 -1.50 19.69 2.97
C LYS A 6 -2.15 18.93 4.10
N TYR A 7 -2.36 19.57 5.25
CA TYR A 7 -3.02 18.95 6.39
C TYR A 7 -4.48 19.41 6.49
N HIS A 8 -5.38 18.46 6.74
CA HIS A 8 -6.80 18.69 6.95
C HIS A 8 -7.18 18.26 8.39
N PRO A 9 -7.28 19.22 9.35
CA PRO A 9 -7.41 18.91 10.77
C PRO A 9 -8.68 18.13 11.13
N ARG A 10 -9.80 18.44 10.48
CA ARG A 10 -11.11 17.86 10.80
C ARG A 10 -11.16 16.34 10.66
N SER A 11 -10.35 15.77 9.76
CA SER A 11 -10.28 14.34 9.48
C SER A 11 -8.92 13.72 9.83
N ASN A 12 -8.05 14.50 10.49
CA ASN A 12 -6.65 14.17 10.72
C ASN A 12 -5.98 13.57 9.48
N THR A 13 -6.08 14.26 8.33
CA THR A 13 -5.63 13.72 7.04
C THR A 13 -4.60 14.61 6.38
N PHE A 14 -3.48 14.03 5.98
CA PHE A 14 -2.48 14.65 5.14
C PHE A 14 -2.74 14.29 3.67
N VAL A 15 -2.72 15.28 2.80
CA VAL A 15 -2.88 15.12 1.36
C VAL A 15 -1.56 15.47 0.70
N ILE A 16 -0.92 14.49 0.08
CA ILE A 16 0.30 14.68 -0.71
C ILE A 16 -0.11 14.96 -2.14
N GLU A 17 0.32 16.09 -2.67
CA GLU A 17 -0.05 16.53 -4.01
C GLU A 17 0.43 15.56 -5.09
N LYS A 18 -0.34 15.48 -6.18
CA LYS A 18 0.02 14.68 -7.36
C LYS A 18 1.43 15.02 -7.86
N ARG A 19 2.15 14.02 -8.35
CA ARG A 19 3.53 14.15 -8.90
C ARG A 19 4.55 14.73 -7.92
N ALA A 20 4.27 14.73 -6.62
CA ALA A 20 5.27 15.09 -5.62
C ALA A 20 6.44 14.10 -5.64
N PHE A 21 7.62 14.62 -5.30
CA PHE A 21 8.84 13.85 -5.12
C PHE A 21 9.31 14.03 -3.67
N LEU A 22 9.44 12.92 -2.94
CA LEU A 22 9.86 12.91 -1.53
C LEU A 22 11.12 12.08 -1.39
N GLU A 23 12.24 12.75 -1.10
CA GLU A 23 13.58 12.16 -1.01
C GLU A 23 13.98 11.70 0.39
N GLU A 24 13.20 12.07 1.40
CA GLU A 24 13.47 11.82 2.81
C GLU A 24 12.41 10.90 3.40
N ASP A 25 12.69 10.33 4.58
CA ASP A 25 11.71 9.57 5.33
C ASP A 25 10.53 10.47 5.71
N VAL A 26 9.31 9.99 5.49
CA VAL A 26 8.08 10.73 5.76
C VAL A 26 7.33 10.03 6.88
N VAL A 27 7.18 10.70 8.01
CA VAL A 27 6.41 10.22 9.15
C VAL A 27 5.22 11.16 9.34
N LEU A 28 4.00 10.62 9.22
CA LEU A 28 2.76 11.38 9.33
C LEU A 28 1.82 10.72 10.34
N ASP A 29 1.51 11.46 11.40
CA ASP A 29 0.61 10.99 12.46
C ASP A 29 -0.85 11.28 12.09
N GLY A 30 -1.42 10.43 11.24
CA GLY A 30 -2.81 10.50 10.83
C GLY A 30 -3.08 9.66 9.59
N ASN A 31 -4.17 9.99 8.90
CA ASN A 31 -4.48 9.41 7.60
C ASN A 31 -3.67 10.12 6.51
N VAL A 32 -3.33 9.41 5.44
CA VAL A 32 -2.58 9.97 4.31
C VAL A 32 -3.26 9.61 3.01
N ILE A 33 -3.59 10.62 2.21
CA ILE A 33 -4.04 10.46 0.83
C ILE A 33 -2.92 10.95 -0.07
N VAL A 34 -2.42 10.05 -0.91
CA VAL A 34 -1.35 10.35 -1.86
C VAL A 34 -1.96 10.59 -3.22
N GLY A 35 -1.63 11.72 -3.83
CA GLY A 35 -1.98 12.02 -5.21
C GLY A 35 -1.41 11.01 -6.21
N GLN A 36 -1.83 11.13 -7.46
CA GLN A 36 -1.35 10.25 -8.53
C GLN A 36 0.13 10.51 -8.84
N GLU A 37 0.84 9.46 -9.26
CA GLU A 37 2.24 9.52 -9.74
C GLU A 37 3.23 10.11 -8.73
N VAL A 38 2.93 10.05 -7.43
CA VAL A 38 3.85 10.48 -6.37
C VAL A 38 4.98 9.47 -6.23
N LYS A 39 6.19 9.97 -5.99
CA LYS A 39 7.37 9.13 -5.79
C LYS A 39 7.96 9.37 -4.42
N PHE A 40 8.07 8.30 -3.64
CA PHE A 40 8.79 8.26 -2.38
C PHE A 40 10.08 7.48 -2.59
N TRP A 41 11.21 8.14 -2.37
CA TRP A 41 12.53 7.53 -2.51
C TRP A 41 12.97 6.81 -1.23
N LYS A 42 12.37 7.17 -0.09
CA LYS A 42 12.67 6.66 1.25
C LYS A 42 11.42 6.06 1.89
N ASN A 43 11.45 5.86 3.21
CA ASN A 43 10.37 5.19 3.92
C ASN A 43 9.17 6.12 4.15
N LEU A 44 7.99 5.53 4.23
CA LEU A 44 6.73 6.19 4.54
C LEU A 44 6.09 5.51 5.74
N ILE A 45 5.95 6.24 6.85
CA ILE A 45 5.34 5.76 8.08
C ILE A 45 4.09 6.59 8.32
N VAL A 46 2.95 5.92 8.43
CA VAL A 46 1.63 6.51 8.60
C VAL A 46 1.00 5.84 9.82
N SER A 47 0.54 6.61 10.81
CA SER A 47 -0.09 5.99 11.99
C SER A 47 -1.53 5.52 11.71
N GLY A 48 -2.18 6.09 10.70
CA GLY A 48 -3.56 5.75 10.29
C GLY A 48 -3.64 5.07 8.94
N ARG A 49 -4.68 5.42 8.20
CA ARG A 49 -4.98 4.86 6.87
C ARG A 49 -4.14 5.53 5.79
N LEU A 50 -3.48 4.73 4.96
CA LEU A 50 -2.74 5.19 3.78
C LEU A 50 -3.51 4.87 2.50
N GLU A 51 -3.83 5.88 1.70
CA GLU A 51 -4.34 5.72 0.34
C GLU A 51 -3.26 6.12 -0.66
N LEU A 52 -2.58 5.13 -1.24
CA LEU A 52 -1.57 5.37 -2.27
C LEU A 52 -2.24 5.61 -3.61
N GLY A 53 -2.02 6.78 -4.19
CA GLY A 53 -2.59 7.17 -5.48
C GLY A 53 -2.13 6.31 -6.66
N LYS A 54 -2.91 6.38 -7.74
CA LYS A 54 -2.65 5.63 -8.99
C LYS A 54 -1.24 5.92 -9.52
N GLY A 55 -0.52 4.86 -9.87
CA GLY A 55 0.81 4.95 -10.50
C GLY A 55 1.91 5.50 -9.57
N SER A 56 1.62 5.70 -8.29
CA SER A 56 2.63 6.12 -7.31
C SER A 56 3.69 5.04 -7.11
N ILE A 57 4.91 5.46 -6.79
CA ILE A 57 6.06 4.58 -6.61
C ILE A 57 6.67 4.85 -5.25
N VAL A 58 6.75 3.82 -4.41
CA VAL A 58 7.50 3.85 -3.16
C VAL A 58 8.69 2.92 -3.30
N GLN A 59 9.91 3.45 -3.24
CA GLN A 59 11.12 2.64 -3.24
C GLN A 59 11.44 2.05 -1.87
N GLY A 60 11.24 2.83 -0.80
CA GLY A 60 11.46 2.41 0.57
C GLY A 60 10.35 1.53 1.14
N ASN A 61 10.33 1.42 2.46
CA ASN A 61 9.32 0.66 3.19
C ASN A 61 8.12 1.53 3.55
N VAL A 62 6.94 0.92 3.61
CA VAL A 62 5.69 1.53 4.01
C VAL A 62 5.20 0.85 5.28
N LYS A 63 4.85 1.63 6.31
CA LYS A 63 4.14 1.16 7.50
C LYS A 63 2.87 1.97 7.68
N ALA A 64 1.74 1.30 7.85
CA ALA A 64 0.43 1.94 8.06
C ALA A 64 -0.47 1.10 8.97
N GLU A 65 -1.49 1.69 9.59
CA GLU A 65 -2.52 0.91 10.28
C GLU A 65 -3.34 0.09 9.27
N SER A 66 -3.76 0.75 8.20
CA SER A 66 -4.39 0.14 7.03
C SER A 66 -3.88 0.81 5.76
N ALA A 67 -3.84 0.06 4.65
CA ALA A 67 -3.41 0.63 3.38
C ALA A 67 -4.28 0.22 2.20
N PHE A 68 -4.55 1.19 1.33
CA PHE A 68 -5.24 1.03 0.08
C PHE A 68 -4.31 1.46 -1.05
N VAL A 69 -3.82 0.50 -1.82
CA VAL A 69 -2.87 0.73 -2.90
C VAL A 69 -3.63 0.78 -4.22
N CYS A 70 -3.72 1.98 -4.83
CA CYS A 70 -4.46 2.17 -6.06
C CYS A 70 -3.82 1.48 -7.27
N ALA A 71 -4.58 1.45 -8.37
CA ALA A 71 -4.20 0.76 -9.59
C ALA A 71 -2.80 1.17 -10.08
N THR A 72 -2.04 0.20 -10.57
CA THR A 72 -0.68 0.36 -11.13
C THR A 72 0.38 0.96 -10.20
N ALA A 73 0.05 1.22 -8.94
CA ALA A 73 1.02 1.70 -7.96
C ALA A 73 2.05 0.60 -7.66
N LYS A 74 3.27 1.03 -7.31
CA LYS A 74 4.41 0.16 -7.09
C LYS A 74 5.02 0.42 -5.73
N VAL A 75 5.13 -0.62 -4.90
CA VAL A 75 5.93 -0.58 -3.67
C VAL A 75 7.07 -1.58 -3.87
N LEU A 76 8.27 -1.05 -4.10
CA LEU A 76 9.47 -1.86 -4.37
C LEU A 76 10.12 -2.37 -3.08
N GLY A 77 9.91 -1.67 -1.97
CA GLY A 77 10.24 -2.16 -0.63
C GLY A 77 9.11 -3.00 -0.03
N ASN A 78 9.03 -2.98 1.30
CA ASN A 78 8.04 -3.73 2.05
C ASN A 78 6.83 -2.84 2.35
N ILE A 79 5.63 -3.41 2.34
CA ILE A 79 4.44 -2.79 2.94
C ILE A 79 3.99 -3.63 4.12
N GLU A 80 3.95 -3.01 5.29
CA GLU A 80 3.51 -3.60 6.55
C GLU A 80 2.25 -2.86 7.02
N THR A 81 1.21 -3.62 7.31
CA THR A 81 -0.06 -3.10 7.83
C THR A 81 -0.53 -3.91 9.03
N VAL A 82 -1.33 -3.29 9.90
CA VAL A 82 -1.89 -3.98 11.06
C VAL A 82 -3.25 -4.56 10.69
N SER A 83 -4.21 -3.71 10.33
CA SER A 83 -5.61 -4.10 10.17
C SER A 83 -5.95 -4.69 8.80
N GLU A 84 -5.64 -3.97 7.72
CA GLU A 84 -5.96 -4.43 6.36
C GLU A 84 -5.03 -3.87 5.29
N LEU A 85 -4.81 -4.65 4.23
CA LEU A 85 -4.13 -4.23 3.01
C LEU A 85 -4.97 -4.56 1.79
N VAL A 86 -5.36 -3.54 1.04
CA VAL A 86 -6.10 -3.71 -0.22
C VAL A 86 -5.24 -3.27 -1.40
N LEU A 87 -5.02 -4.18 -2.34
CA LEU A 87 -4.30 -3.93 -3.57
C LEU A 87 -5.27 -3.89 -4.76
N LEU A 88 -5.36 -2.74 -5.43
CA LEU A 88 -6.18 -2.57 -6.63
C LEU A 88 -5.44 -3.01 -7.90
N ASP A 89 -6.21 -3.08 -8.99
CA ASP A 89 -5.82 -3.69 -10.26
C ASP A 89 -4.43 -3.27 -10.74
N GLY A 90 -3.59 -4.27 -11.04
CA GLY A 90 -2.25 -4.03 -11.59
C GLY A 90 -1.22 -3.47 -10.61
N ALA A 91 -1.51 -3.39 -9.30
CA ALA A 91 -0.53 -3.00 -8.30
C ALA A 91 0.64 -4.00 -8.24
N ARG A 92 1.85 -3.49 -7.96
CA ARG A 92 3.05 -4.33 -7.85
C ARG A 92 3.73 -4.09 -6.51
N ILE A 93 3.81 -5.14 -5.71
CA ILE A 93 4.38 -5.09 -4.38
C ILE A 93 5.52 -6.10 -4.29
N ASN A 94 6.66 -5.73 -3.72
CA ASN A 94 7.73 -6.68 -3.50
C ASN A 94 7.39 -7.59 -2.31
N ILE A 95 7.22 -7.04 -1.12
CA ILE A 95 6.84 -7.79 0.09
C ILE A 95 5.61 -7.15 0.71
N ALA A 96 4.56 -7.93 0.94
CA ALA A 96 3.33 -7.52 1.60
C ALA A 96 3.13 -8.29 2.90
N ALA A 97 3.04 -7.58 4.02
CA ALA A 97 2.73 -8.17 5.31
C ALA A 97 1.55 -7.43 5.94
N CYS A 98 0.57 -8.20 6.43
CA CYS A 98 -0.56 -7.68 7.19
C CYS A 98 -0.84 -8.59 8.37
N GLU A 99 -1.08 -8.04 9.57
CA GLU A 99 -1.53 -8.84 10.70
C GLU A 99 -3.00 -9.29 10.51
N GLY A 100 -3.82 -8.47 9.87
CA GLY A 100 -5.18 -8.79 9.46
C GLY A 100 -5.29 -9.32 8.03
N ASP A 101 -6.26 -8.80 7.29
CA ASP A 101 -6.65 -9.32 5.98
C ASP A 101 -5.94 -8.60 4.82
N ILE A 102 -5.56 -9.37 3.80
CA ILE A 102 -5.03 -8.84 2.54
C ILE A 102 -5.99 -9.17 1.41
N ARG A 103 -6.48 -8.14 0.70
CA ARG A 103 -7.31 -8.32 -0.50
C ARG A 103 -6.54 -7.88 -1.73
N VAL A 104 -6.45 -8.76 -2.72
CA VAL A 104 -5.66 -8.53 -3.93
C VAL A 104 -6.55 -8.69 -5.15
N ARG A 105 -6.62 -7.63 -5.95
CA ARG A 105 -7.41 -7.59 -7.17
C ARG A 105 -6.63 -8.02 -8.43
N PRO A 106 -7.32 -8.26 -9.57
CA PRO A 106 -6.69 -8.79 -10.77
C PRO A 106 -5.51 -7.98 -11.30
N GLY A 107 -4.58 -8.66 -11.95
CA GLY A 107 -3.37 -8.09 -12.55
C GLY A 107 -2.27 -7.73 -11.54
N CYS A 108 -2.48 -7.93 -10.24
CA CYS A 108 -1.46 -7.66 -9.25
C CYS A 108 -0.30 -8.66 -9.30
N SER A 109 0.90 -8.18 -8.96
CA SER A 109 2.09 -9.00 -8.81
C SER A 109 2.71 -8.76 -7.44
N ILE A 110 2.87 -9.82 -6.66
CA ILE A 110 3.43 -9.79 -5.31
C ILE A 110 4.65 -10.72 -5.23
N GLY A 111 5.76 -10.24 -4.69
CA GLY A 111 6.96 -11.06 -4.48
C GLY A 111 6.76 -12.05 -3.33
N SER A 112 6.65 -11.56 -2.10
CA SER A 112 6.26 -12.38 -0.94
C SER A 112 5.05 -11.78 -0.23
N VAL A 113 4.18 -12.63 0.31
CA VAL A 113 3.00 -12.20 1.05
C VAL A 113 2.81 -13.00 2.34
N LYS A 114 2.46 -12.29 3.43
CA LYS A 114 2.08 -12.86 4.72
C LYS A 114 0.83 -12.14 5.23
N ALA A 115 -0.25 -12.88 5.46
CA ALA A 115 -1.44 -12.37 6.13
C ALA A 115 -1.64 -13.16 7.43
N GLY A 116 -1.85 -12.46 8.56
CA GLY A 116 -2.25 -13.09 9.81
C GLY A 116 -3.73 -13.49 9.83
N GLY A 117 -4.57 -12.73 9.10
CA GLY A 117 -5.95 -13.09 8.79
C GLY A 117 -6.04 -13.91 7.50
N THR A 118 -6.72 -13.37 6.50
CA THR A 118 -6.97 -14.02 5.21
C THR A 118 -6.31 -13.26 4.06
N LEU A 119 -5.63 -13.98 3.18
CA LEU A 119 -5.23 -13.51 1.86
C LEU A 119 -6.31 -13.87 0.83
N GLU A 120 -7.06 -12.88 0.38
CA GLU A 120 -8.06 -13.01 -0.69
C GLU A 120 -7.47 -12.57 -2.03
N LEU A 121 -7.39 -13.50 -2.99
CA LEU A 121 -6.92 -13.27 -4.34
C LEU A 121 -8.11 -13.33 -5.30
N VAL A 122 -8.35 -12.25 -6.04
CA VAL A 122 -9.45 -12.16 -7.02
C VAL A 122 -8.88 -12.11 -8.43
N GLY A 123 -9.36 -13.02 -9.28
CA GLY A 123 -8.97 -13.12 -10.69
C GLY A 123 -7.48 -13.48 -10.87
N LYS A 124 -6.87 -12.96 -11.93
CA LYS A 124 -5.47 -13.29 -12.26
C LYS A 124 -4.50 -12.52 -11.37
N VAL A 125 -3.94 -13.15 -10.35
CA VAL A 125 -2.90 -12.58 -9.48
C VAL A 125 -1.65 -13.44 -9.51
N THR A 126 -0.48 -12.80 -9.60
CA THR A 126 0.81 -13.48 -9.50
C THR A 126 1.40 -13.27 -8.11
N VAL A 127 1.61 -14.35 -7.36
CA VAL A 127 2.31 -14.32 -6.07
C VAL A 127 3.50 -15.27 -6.16
N ARG A 128 4.74 -14.79 -5.94
CA ARG A 128 5.92 -15.67 -6.05
C ARG A 128 6.11 -16.55 -4.81
N LYS A 129 5.84 -16.01 -3.63
CA LYS A 129 5.95 -16.72 -2.35
C LYS A 129 4.80 -16.34 -1.43
N VAL A 130 4.18 -17.33 -0.81
CA VAL A 130 3.24 -17.15 0.30
C VAL A 130 3.95 -17.66 1.56
N GLU A 131 4.04 -16.82 2.57
CA GLU A 131 4.66 -17.21 3.84
C GLU A 131 3.76 -18.19 4.61
N PRO A 132 4.35 -19.12 5.40
CA PRO A 132 3.59 -20.11 6.17
C PRO A 132 2.50 -19.48 7.04
N LEU A 133 1.47 -20.27 7.36
CA LEU A 133 0.33 -19.89 8.20
C LEU A 133 -0.63 -18.86 7.57
N THR A 134 -0.34 -18.35 6.38
CA THR A 134 -1.26 -17.49 5.62
C THR A 134 -2.44 -18.29 5.09
N LYS A 135 -3.67 -17.96 5.50
CA LYS A 135 -4.89 -18.56 4.94
C LYS A 135 -5.21 -17.92 3.59
N VAL A 136 -5.24 -18.70 2.52
CA VAL A 136 -5.48 -18.18 1.16
C VAL A 136 -6.89 -18.55 0.67
N ILE A 137 -7.61 -17.56 0.13
CA ILE A 137 -8.88 -17.73 -0.58
C ILE A 137 -8.72 -17.18 -1.99
N VAL A 138 -9.07 -17.99 -2.99
CA VAL A 138 -9.03 -17.59 -4.40
C VAL A 138 -10.46 -17.48 -4.93
N ARG A 139 -10.77 -16.36 -5.60
CA ARG A 139 -12.07 -16.12 -6.24
C ARG A 139 -11.90 -15.83 -7.72
N ALA A 140 -12.87 -16.28 -8.52
CA ALA A 140 -12.96 -15.93 -9.93
C ALA A 140 -13.33 -14.45 -10.11
N GLU A 141 -12.89 -13.88 -11.24
CA GLU A 141 -13.39 -12.59 -11.72
C GLU A 141 -14.85 -12.78 -12.18
N LYS A 142 -15.74 -11.83 -11.85
CA LYS A 142 -17.13 -11.85 -12.31
C LYS A 142 -17.25 -11.18 -13.67
#